data_AF-A0A8T6LZS6-F1
#
_entry.id   AF-A0A8T6LZS6-F1
#
_cell.length_a   1.000
_cell.length_b   1.000
_cell.length_c   1.000
_cell.angle_alpha   90.00
_cell.angle_beta   90.00
_cell.angle_gamma   90.00
#
_symmetry.space_group_name_H-M   'P 1'
#
loop_
_entity.id
_entity.type
_entity.pdbx_description
1 polymer ?
#
loop_
_entity_poly.entity_id
_entity_poly.type
_entity_poly.pdbx_seq_one_letter_code
_entity_poly.pdbx_strand_id
1 'polypeptide(L)'
;MAPDYRINMAKEDFDKLIKTADTFGMEYKILSSEKNVKIIPSRESIKSKYIEVPSIGLVVPKERTLFNNNFYECQEKLHANNEKMLTPNEFREFLKVAKENDINLYNEITQVRSPWRAEWLDADFKYENNKMFVEYHKFDENGKIKKIREELDKNTLMKDKIPGISLESWLENSTSQGLPKTTVSEGNLYYWTPDKNNNSVARFDASSYGADLVAYGVPSYWYSNLGVRAAKYKL
;
A
#
# COMPACT_ATOMS: atom_id res chain seq x y z
N MET A 1 15.72 -11.73 -26.78
CA MET A 1 14.53 -12.13 -27.55
C MET A 1 13.43 -12.48 -26.56
N ALA A 2 12.31 -11.75 -26.55
CA ALA A 2 11.17 -12.10 -25.71
C ALA A 2 10.41 -13.28 -26.34
N PRO A 3 9.91 -14.25 -25.55
CA PRO A 3 9.12 -15.35 -26.07
C PRO A 3 7.85 -14.86 -26.79
N ASP A 4 7.66 -15.32 -28.03
CA ASP A 4 6.49 -15.06 -28.88
C ASP A 4 5.34 -15.99 -28.47
N TYR A 5 4.48 -15.53 -27.56
CA TYR A 5 3.27 -16.25 -27.17
C TYR A 5 2.14 -15.93 -28.16
N ARG A 6 1.73 -16.94 -28.94
CA ARG A 6 0.65 -16.84 -29.93
C ARG A 6 -0.66 -17.37 -29.34
N ILE A 7 -1.71 -16.56 -29.40
CA ILE A 7 -3.07 -16.96 -28.97
C ILE A 7 -4.00 -16.74 -30.16
N ASN A 8 -4.53 -17.81 -30.74
CA ASN A 8 -5.59 -17.73 -31.75
C ASN A 8 -6.92 -17.45 -31.04
N MET A 9 -7.51 -16.28 -31.27
CA MET A 9 -8.78 -15.87 -30.67
C MET A 9 -9.87 -15.77 -31.75
N ALA A 10 -11.10 -16.21 -31.45
CA ALA A 10 -12.22 -16.05 -32.37
C ALA A 10 -12.62 -14.57 -32.50
N LYS A 11 -13.21 -14.18 -33.65
CA LYS A 11 -13.62 -12.79 -33.92
C LYS A 11 -14.59 -12.25 -32.87
N GLU A 12 -15.54 -13.07 -32.44
CA GLU A 12 -16.53 -12.69 -31.42
C GLU A 12 -15.88 -12.42 -30.05
N ASP A 13 -14.88 -13.22 -29.68
CA ASP A 13 -14.10 -13.01 -28.45
C ASP A 13 -13.27 -11.74 -28.53
N PHE A 14 -12.72 -11.43 -29.72
CA PHE A 14 -11.98 -10.20 -29.96
C PHE A 14 -12.89 -8.95 -29.87
N ASP A 15 -14.05 -8.98 -30.51
CA ASP A 15 -15.02 -7.88 -30.44
C ASP A 15 -15.52 -7.66 -28.99
N LYS A 16 -15.70 -8.75 -28.22
CA LYS A 16 -16.02 -8.69 -26.79
C LYS A 16 -14.89 -8.07 -25.97
N LEU A 17 -13.64 -8.40 -26.30
CA LEU A 17 -12.44 -7.86 -25.64
C LEU A 17 -12.28 -6.36 -25.90
N ILE A 18 -12.51 -5.91 -27.14
CA ILE A 18 -12.49 -4.48 -27.52
C ILE A 18 -13.59 -3.71 -26.80
N LYS A 19 -14.83 -4.21 -26.85
CA LYS A 19 -15.95 -3.59 -26.13
C LYS A 19 -15.69 -3.49 -24.62
N THR A 20 -15.02 -4.49 -24.05
CA THR A 20 -14.59 -4.47 -22.65
C THR A 20 -13.53 -3.39 -22.43
N ALA A 21 -12.52 -3.29 -23.31
CA ALA A 21 -11.50 -2.24 -23.22
C ALA A 21 -12.08 -0.83 -23.30
N ASP A 22 -13.02 -0.60 -24.22
CA ASP A 22 -13.74 0.68 -24.36
C ASP A 22 -14.56 1.00 -23.12
N THR A 23 -15.26 0.01 -22.55
CA THR A 23 -16.05 0.17 -21.31
C THR A 23 -15.19 0.64 -20.14
N PHE A 24 -13.92 0.23 -20.10
CA PHE A 24 -12.97 0.61 -19.05
C PHE A 24 -12.08 1.81 -19.41
N GLY A 25 -12.34 2.50 -20.52
CA GLY A 25 -11.54 3.64 -20.97
C GLY A 25 -10.06 3.29 -21.20
N MET A 26 -9.78 2.04 -21.57
CA MET A 26 -8.42 1.62 -21.85
C MET A 26 -8.05 2.08 -23.25
N GLU A 27 -7.04 2.94 -23.37
CA GLU A 27 -6.41 3.16 -24.66
C GLU A 27 -5.61 1.90 -25.04
N TYR A 28 -5.73 1.45 -26.28
CA TYR A 28 -5.01 0.29 -26.77
C TYR A 28 -4.50 0.48 -28.20
N LYS A 29 -3.42 -0.23 -28.53
CA LYS A 29 -2.95 -0.37 -29.91
C LYS A 29 -3.24 -1.77 -30.41
N ILE A 30 -4.04 -1.88 -31.47
CA ILE A 30 -4.21 -3.11 -32.24
C ILE A 30 -2.95 -3.29 -33.09
N LEU A 31 -2.15 -4.30 -32.79
CA LEU A 31 -1.12 -4.78 -33.70
C LEU A 31 -1.72 -5.95 -34.49
N SER A 32 -2.16 -5.70 -35.72
CA SER A 32 -2.67 -6.74 -36.61
C SER A 32 -1.56 -7.25 -37.53
N SER A 33 -1.17 -8.51 -37.36
CA SER A 33 -0.85 -9.36 -38.52
C SER A 33 -2.10 -10.16 -38.82
N GLU A 34 -2.29 -10.63 -40.07
CA GLU A 34 -3.55 -11.15 -40.63
C GLU A 34 -4.28 -12.25 -39.83
N LYS A 35 -3.75 -12.72 -38.68
CA LYS A 35 -4.37 -13.73 -37.83
C LYS A 35 -4.31 -13.46 -36.32
N ASN A 36 -3.78 -12.32 -35.84
CA ASN A 36 -3.68 -12.06 -34.40
C ASN A 36 -3.85 -10.59 -34.06
N VAL A 37 -4.68 -10.28 -33.06
CA VAL A 37 -4.74 -8.96 -32.46
C VAL A 37 -4.20 -9.01 -31.04
N LYS A 38 -3.17 -8.21 -30.79
CA LYS A 38 -2.68 -7.94 -29.43
C LYS A 38 -3.21 -6.59 -28.99
N ILE A 39 -3.99 -6.57 -27.90
CA ILE A 39 -4.36 -5.34 -27.20
C ILE A 39 -3.25 -5.04 -26.19
N ILE A 40 -2.50 -3.98 -26.43
CA ILE A 40 -1.51 -3.47 -25.46
C ILE A 40 -2.09 -2.20 -24.87
N PRO A 41 -2.34 -2.13 -23.54
CA PRO A 41 -2.72 -0.90 -22.89
C PRO A 41 -1.71 0.21 -23.22
N SER A 42 -2.19 1.42 -23.54
CA SER A 42 -1.29 2.54 -23.77
C SER A 42 -0.47 2.81 -22.51
N ARG A 43 0.73 3.36 -22.70
CA ARG A 43 1.60 3.75 -21.59
C ARG A 43 0.93 4.78 -20.67
N GLU A 44 0.06 5.63 -21.20
CA GLU A 44 -0.75 6.59 -20.45
C GLU A 44 -1.82 5.91 -19.58
N SER A 45 -2.51 4.89 -20.11
CA SER A 45 -3.50 4.12 -19.34
C SER A 45 -2.90 3.32 -18.18
N ILE A 46 -1.63 2.94 -18.29
CA ILE A 46 -0.89 2.30 -17.18
C ILE A 46 -0.43 3.35 -16.18
N LYS A 47 0.16 4.46 -16.64
CA LYS A 47 0.61 5.56 -15.75
C LYS A 47 -0.53 6.13 -14.90
N SER A 48 -1.76 6.12 -15.40
CA SER A 48 -2.90 6.62 -14.62
C SER A 48 -3.28 5.75 -13.42
N LYS A 49 -2.90 4.46 -13.41
CA LYS A 49 -3.26 3.48 -12.36
C LYS A 49 -2.22 3.34 -11.24
N TYR A 50 -1.02 3.88 -11.43
CA TYR A 50 0.08 3.75 -10.49
C TYR A 50 0.67 5.11 -10.13
N ILE A 51 1.29 5.19 -8.95
CA ILE A 51 2.14 6.29 -8.54
C ILE A 51 3.56 5.76 -8.41
N GLU A 52 4.48 6.40 -9.11
CA GLU A 52 5.91 6.19 -8.88
C GLU A 52 6.31 6.99 -7.65
N VAL A 53 7.02 6.38 -6.70
CA VAL A 53 7.52 7.03 -5.49
C VAL A 53 9.05 6.97 -5.50
N PRO A 54 9.73 7.92 -6.15
CA PRO A 54 11.18 7.84 -6.38
C PRO A 54 12.00 7.79 -5.10
N SER A 55 11.57 8.45 -4.02
CA SER A 55 12.29 8.50 -2.74
C SER A 55 12.47 7.12 -2.09
N ILE A 56 11.67 6.14 -2.47
CA ILE A 56 11.71 4.75 -1.95
C ILE A 56 11.87 3.70 -3.06
N GLY A 57 12.03 4.12 -4.32
CA GLY A 57 12.22 3.21 -5.46
C GLY A 57 11.04 2.27 -5.72
N LEU A 58 9.80 2.68 -5.40
CA LEU A 58 8.61 1.84 -5.57
C LEU A 58 7.65 2.38 -6.63
N VAL A 59 6.87 1.46 -7.20
CA VAL A 59 5.64 1.75 -7.95
C VAL A 59 4.46 1.19 -7.16
N VAL A 60 3.48 2.05 -6.88
CA VAL A 60 2.36 1.75 -5.99
C VAL A 60 1.04 1.90 -6.74
N PRO A 61 0.15 0.90 -6.78
CA PRO A 61 -1.16 1.06 -7.39
C PRO A 61 -2.02 2.06 -6.59
N LYS A 62 -2.84 2.86 -7.29
CA LYS A 62 -3.78 3.77 -6.62
C LYS A 62 -4.86 3.00 -5.85
N GLU A 63 -5.31 1.90 -6.43
CA GLU A 63 -6.33 1.01 -5.88
C GLU A 63 -5.75 0.01 -4.88
N ARG A 64 -6.56 -0.31 -3.86
CA ARG A 64 -6.29 -1.40 -2.91
C ARG A 64 -6.77 -2.73 -3.49
N THR A 65 -6.16 -3.82 -3.07
CA THR A 65 -6.51 -5.20 -3.41
C THR A 65 -6.59 -6.07 -2.16
N LEU A 66 -6.84 -7.37 -2.33
CA LEU A 66 -6.86 -8.39 -1.27
C LEU A 66 -7.80 -8.07 -0.09
N PHE A 67 -8.93 -7.43 -0.36
CA PHE A 67 -10.01 -7.26 0.62
C PHE A 67 -10.48 -8.61 1.20
N ASN A 68 -10.99 -8.58 2.44
CA ASN A 68 -11.40 -9.78 3.20
C ASN A 68 -10.27 -10.78 3.47
N ASN A 69 -9.02 -10.31 3.51
CA ASN A 69 -7.88 -11.10 3.94
C ASN A 69 -7.29 -10.49 5.21
N ASN A 70 -6.78 -11.36 6.06
CA ASN A 70 -6.04 -10.95 7.23
C ASN A 70 -4.61 -10.50 6.85
N PHE A 71 -3.84 -9.98 7.81
CA PHE A 71 -2.51 -9.43 7.56
C PHE A 71 -1.56 -10.45 6.92
N TYR A 72 -1.51 -11.68 7.45
CA TYR A 72 -0.59 -12.72 6.99
C TYR A 72 -0.99 -13.28 5.61
N GLU A 73 -2.29 -13.44 5.36
CA GLU A 73 -2.82 -13.85 4.05
C GLU A 73 -2.49 -12.82 2.97
N CYS A 74 -2.54 -11.51 3.31
CA CYS A 74 -2.11 -10.45 2.40
C CYS A 74 -0.62 -10.59 2.05
N GLN A 75 0.25 -10.77 3.05
CA GLN A 75 1.68 -10.98 2.82
C GLN A 75 1.95 -12.16 1.90
N GLU A 76 1.37 -13.33 2.21
CA GLU A 76 1.58 -14.55 1.43
C GLU A 76 1.19 -14.36 -0.04
N LYS A 77 0.00 -13.79 -0.30
CA LYS A 77 -0.52 -13.57 -1.66
C LYS A 77 0.30 -12.54 -2.45
N LEU A 78 0.77 -11.49 -1.80
CA LEU A 78 1.63 -10.50 -2.46
C LEU A 78 3.01 -11.08 -2.77
N HIS A 79 3.61 -11.81 -1.83
CA HIS A 79 4.94 -12.39 -2.00
C HIS A 79 4.98 -13.42 -3.14
N ALA A 80 3.89 -14.16 -3.38
CA ALA A 80 3.76 -15.05 -4.54
C ALA A 80 3.94 -14.34 -5.90
N ASN A 81 3.72 -13.03 -5.95
CA ASN A 81 3.87 -12.18 -7.13
C ASN A 81 5.09 -11.24 -7.06
N ASN A 82 5.98 -11.45 -6.09
CA ASN A 82 7.08 -10.52 -5.76
C ASN A 82 6.60 -9.08 -5.52
N GLU A 83 5.44 -8.94 -4.88
CA GLU A 83 4.84 -7.70 -4.40
C GLU A 83 4.88 -7.67 -2.87
N LYS A 84 4.77 -6.49 -2.25
CA LYS A 84 4.66 -6.38 -0.78
C LYS A 84 3.72 -5.26 -0.35
N MET A 85 3.31 -5.30 0.91
CA MET A 85 2.64 -4.17 1.54
C MET A 85 3.64 -3.02 1.75
N LEU A 86 3.13 -1.80 1.85
CA LEU A 86 3.95 -0.65 2.22
C LEU A 86 4.26 -0.71 3.71
N THR A 87 5.53 -0.59 4.08
CA THR A 87 5.92 -0.27 5.47
C THR A 87 5.37 1.10 5.87
N PRO A 88 5.26 1.44 7.17
CA PRO A 88 4.81 2.76 7.58
C PRO A 88 5.64 3.91 6.96
N ASN A 89 6.96 3.73 6.81
CA ASN A 89 7.82 4.72 6.18
C ASN A 89 7.52 4.89 4.69
N GLU A 90 7.37 3.79 3.96
CA GLU A 90 7.05 3.83 2.53
C GLU A 90 5.65 4.38 2.27
N PHE A 91 4.68 4.07 3.14
CA PHE A 91 3.33 4.62 3.06
C PHE A 91 3.32 6.13 3.27
N ARG A 92 4.10 6.63 4.23
CA ARG A 92 4.29 8.07 4.45
C ARG A 92 4.83 8.77 3.19
N GLU A 93 5.85 8.19 2.57
CA GLU A 93 6.44 8.74 1.34
C GLU A 93 5.47 8.68 0.15
N PHE A 94 4.70 7.60 0.04
CA PHE A 94 3.61 7.49 -0.93
C PHE A 94 2.54 8.58 -0.73
N LEU A 95 2.13 8.85 0.51
CA LEU A 95 1.16 9.91 0.82
C LEU A 95 1.67 11.31 0.43
N LYS A 96 2.96 11.61 0.63
CA LYS A 96 3.56 12.87 0.17
C LYS A 96 3.44 13.05 -1.34
N VAL A 97 3.83 12.01 -2.10
CA VAL A 97 3.75 12.04 -3.56
C VAL A 97 2.31 12.13 -4.04
N ALA A 98 1.38 11.40 -3.40
CA ALA A 98 -0.04 11.51 -3.69
C ALA A 98 -0.57 12.92 -3.42
N LYS A 99 -0.20 13.53 -2.29
CA LYS A 99 -0.61 14.91 -1.95
C LYS A 99 -0.19 15.93 -3.01
N GLU A 100 1.02 15.79 -3.54
CA GLU A 100 1.58 16.69 -4.54
C GLU A 100 1.01 16.46 -5.94
N ASN A 101 0.83 15.19 -6.35
CA ASN A 101 0.56 14.84 -7.74
C ASN A 101 -0.87 14.32 -8.01
N ASP A 102 -1.58 13.87 -6.99
CA ASP A 102 -2.93 13.30 -7.09
C ASP A 102 -3.73 13.55 -5.80
N ILE A 103 -4.15 14.80 -5.62
CA ILE A 103 -4.89 15.24 -4.43
C ILE A 103 -6.18 14.44 -4.21
N ASN A 104 -6.78 13.89 -5.27
CA ASN A 104 -7.98 13.06 -5.17
C ASN A 104 -7.66 11.74 -4.48
N LEU A 105 -6.56 11.08 -4.85
CA LEU A 105 -6.11 9.87 -4.16
C LEU A 105 -5.70 10.15 -2.72
N TYR A 106 -4.97 11.24 -2.47
CA TYR A 106 -4.60 11.63 -1.12
C TYR A 106 -5.84 11.82 -0.23
N ASN A 107 -6.85 12.53 -0.72
CA ASN A 107 -8.12 12.72 -0.02
C ASN A 107 -8.91 11.41 0.10
N GLU A 108 -8.89 10.53 -0.90
CA GLU A 108 -9.49 9.20 -0.81
C GLU A 108 -8.90 8.40 0.35
N ILE A 109 -7.59 8.49 0.59
CA ILE A 109 -6.95 7.76 1.69
C ILE A 109 -7.20 8.43 3.04
N THR A 110 -7.03 9.75 3.12
CA THR A 110 -6.86 10.44 4.42
C THR A 110 -8.10 11.18 4.92
N GLN A 111 -9.07 11.48 4.04
CA GLN A 111 -10.20 12.31 4.42
C GLN A 111 -11.15 11.56 5.35
N VAL A 112 -11.60 12.25 6.41
CA VAL A 112 -12.64 11.78 7.32
C VAL A 112 -14.01 11.85 6.63
N ARG A 113 -14.48 10.73 6.10
CA ARG A 113 -15.82 10.56 5.48
C ARG A 113 -16.22 9.09 5.35
N SER A 114 -17.50 8.85 5.11
CA SER A 114 -18.02 7.51 4.74
C SER A 114 -17.68 7.18 3.27
N PRO A 115 -17.49 5.90 2.88
CA PRO A 115 -17.42 4.71 3.73
C PRO A 115 -16.11 4.63 4.54
N TRP A 116 -15.98 3.66 5.44
CA TRP A 116 -14.69 3.37 6.06
C TRP A 116 -13.70 2.81 5.03
N ARG A 117 -12.45 3.29 5.05
CA ARG A 117 -11.36 2.93 4.15
C ARG A 117 -10.13 2.61 4.98
N ALA A 118 -9.64 1.39 4.91
CA ALA A 118 -8.50 0.94 5.69
C ALA A 118 -7.46 0.17 4.86
N GLU A 119 -6.19 0.26 5.22
CA GLU A 119 -5.15 -0.58 4.63
C GLU A 119 -4.15 -1.11 5.65
N TRP A 120 -3.75 -2.37 5.49
CA TRP A 120 -2.64 -2.93 6.25
C TRP A 120 -1.33 -2.27 5.82
N LEU A 121 -0.47 -2.02 6.81
CA LEU A 121 0.90 -1.56 6.61
C LEU A 121 1.85 -2.67 7.08
N ASP A 122 2.94 -2.90 6.35
CA ASP A 122 3.92 -3.94 6.62
C ASP A 122 4.77 -3.61 7.87
N ALA A 123 4.21 -3.85 9.04
CA ALA A 123 4.89 -3.76 10.32
C ALA A 123 4.21 -4.70 11.32
N ASP A 124 4.92 -5.76 11.69
CA ASP A 124 4.52 -6.71 12.73
C ASP A 124 5.39 -6.52 13.97
N PHE A 125 4.76 -6.12 15.07
CA PHE A 125 5.44 -5.72 16.30
C PHE A 125 5.60 -6.90 17.25
N LYS A 126 6.84 -7.12 17.71
CA LYS A 126 7.22 -8.19 18.64
C LYS A 126 7.86 -7.63 19.89
N TYR A 127 7.44 -8.12 21.05
CA TYR A 127 8.01 -7.78 22.35
C TYR A 127 8.72 -9.00 22.95
N GLU A 128 10.04 -8.89 23.10
CA GLU A 128 10.90 -9.93 23.67
C GLU A 128 12.06 -9.28 24.43
N ASN A 129 12.55 -9.94 25.50
CA ASN A 129 13.69 -9.44 26.28
C ASN A 129 13.55 -7.96 26.73
N ASN A 130 12.34 -7.54 27.09
CA ASN A 130 11.98 -6.17 27.45
C ASN A 130 12.22 -5.11 26.37
N LYS A 131 12.28 -5.53 25.10
CA LYS A 131 12.47 -4.66 23.95
C LYS A 131 11.35 -4.89 22.94
N MET A 132 10.97 -3.82 22.25
CA MET A 132 10.04 -3.88 21.12
C MET A 132 10.85 -3.97 19.83
N PHE A 133 10.44 -4.84 18.93
CA PHE A 133 10.97 -5.04 17.60
C PHE A 133 9.86 -4.84 16.58
N VAL A 134 10.24 -4.45 15.37
CA VAL A 134 9.34 -4.46 14.23
C VAL A 134 9.91 -5.37 13.16
N GLU A 135 9.03 -6.21 12.60
CA GLU A 135 9.31 -7.06 11.46
C GLU A 135 8.55 -6.55 10.24
N TYR A 136 9.23 -6.45 9.10
CA TYR A 136 8.65 -5.97 7.86
C TYR A 136 9.46 -6.45 6.65
N HIS A 137 9.01 -6.15 5.44
CA HIS A 137 9.67 -6.57 4.22
C HIS A 137 10.16 -5.38 3.38
N LYS A 138 11.35 -5.55 2.78
CA LYS A 138 11.96 -4.62 1.83
C LYS A 138 12.38 -5.35 0.57
N PHE A 139 12.43 -4.65 -0.56
CA PHE A 139 13.15 -5.15 -1.72
C PHE A 139 14.65 -4.94 -1.52
N ASP A 140 15.45 -5.94 -1.87
CA ASP A 140 16.90 -5.78 -1.97
C ASP A 140 17.30 -5.13 -3.31
N GLU A 141 18.61 -4.95 -3.51
CA GLU A 141 19.18 -4.37 -4.73
C GLU A 141 18.80 -5.12 -6.03
N ASN A 142 18.40 -6.39 -5.93
CA ASN A 142 17.96 -7.22 -7.04
C ASN A 142 16.43 -7.27 -7.17
N GLY A 143 15.71 -6.44 -6.42
CA GLY A 143 14.25 -6.42 -6.38
C GLY A 143 13.63 -7.65 -5.73
N LYS A 144 14.39 -8.42 -4.93
CA LYS A 144 13.85 -9.57 -4.18
C LYS A 144 13.39 -9.14 -2.79
N ILE A 145 12.25 -9.66 -2.36
CA ILE A 145 11.70 -9.39 -1.04
C ILE A 145 12.56 -10.07 0.04
N LYS A 146 12.98 -9.30 1.04
CA LYS A 146 13.65 -9.77 2.25
C LYS A 146 12.92 -9.30 3.50
N LYS A 147 12.75 -10.21 4.45
CA LYS A 147 12.25 -9.90 5.79
C LYS A 147 13.36 -9.23 6.60
N ILE A 148 13.03 -8.12 7.24
CA ILE A 148 13.87 -7.34 8.12
C ILE A 148 13.27 -7.40 9.51
N ARG A 149 14.14 -7.46 10.52
CA ARG A 149 13.79 -7.34 11.93
C ARG A 149 14.77 -6.38 12.59
N GLU A 150 14.26 -5.40 13.30
CA GLU A 150 15.08 -4.41 14.01
C GLU A 150 14.37 -3.93 15.28
N GLU A 151 15.17 -3.46 16.24
CA GLU A 151 14.65 -2.84 17.47
C GLU A 151 13.88 -1.57 17.11
N LEU A 152 12.74 -1.35 17.77
CA LEU A 152 11.92 -0.16 17.57
C LEU A 152 12.70 1.09 17.99
N ASP A 153 12.68 2.15 17.18
CA ASP A 153 13.38 3.39 17.48
C ASP A 153 12.93 3.94 18.84
N LYS A 154 13.89 4.23 19.72
CA LYS A 154 13.65 4.76 21.08
C LYS A 154 12.86 6.07 21.11
N ASN A 155 12.85 6.81 20.00
CA ASN A 155 12.09 8.05 19.85
C ASN A 155 10.68 7.82 19.32
N THR A 156 10.26 6.59 19.08
CA THR A 156 8.87 6.26 18.71
C THR A 156 7.93 6.67 19.82
N LEU A 157 6.79 7.28 19.46
CA LEU A 157 5.72 7.59 20.39
C LEU A 157 5.09 6.28 20.91
N MET A 158 5.41 5.92 22.16
CA MET A 158 4.91 4.69 22.82
C MET A 158 3.68 4.94 23.72
N LYS A 159 2.83 5.89 23.33
CA LYS A 159 1.61 6.25 24.04
C LYS A 159 0.53 6.65 23.05
N ASP A 160 -0.69 6.20 23.29
CA ASP A 160 -1.85 6.61 22.51
C ASP A 160 -2.06 8.12 22.60
N LYS A 161 -2.51 8.73 21.49
CA LYS A 161 -2.88 10.14 21.43
C LYS A 161 -4.29 10.28 20.87
N ILE A 162 -5.14 10.90 21.69
CA ILE A 162 -6.53 11.29 21.41
C ILE A 162 -6.66 12.72 21.98
N PRO A 163 -6.98 13.76 21.16
CA PRO A 163 -7.62 13.69 19.86
C PRO A 163 -6.72 13.35 18.67
N GLY A 164 -5.42 13.12 18.87
CA GLY A 164 -4.55 12.59 17.83
C GLY A 164 -3.24 13.35 17.63
N ILE A 165 -2.49 12.93 16.63
CA ILE A 165 -1.29 13.58 16.12
C ILE A 165 -1.63 14.40 14.87
N SER A 166 -0.78 15.36 14.53
CA SER A 166 -0.87 16.05 13.25
C SER A 166 -0.38 15.11 12.14
N LEU A 167 -1.27 14.80 11.18
CA LEU A 167 -0.93 14.05 9.96
C LEU A 167 0.27 14.70 9.25
N GLU A 168 0.26 16.03 9.09
CA GLU A 168 1.36 16.76 8.44
C GLU A 168 2.67 16.65 9.22
N SER A 169 2.62 16.82 10.54
CA SER A 169 3.82 16.68 11.39
C SER A 169 4.40 15.27 11.32
N TRP A 170 3.55 14.23 11.22
CA TRP A 170 3.99 12.85 11.03
C TRP A 170 4.57 12.62 9.64
N LEU A 171 3.94 13.15 8.59
CA LEU A 171 4.45 13.07 7.21
C LEU A 171 5.85 13.71 7.12
N GLU A 172 6.06 14.86 7.72
CA GLU A 172 7.33 15.59 7.68
C GLU A 172 8.41 14.98 8.56
N ASN A 173 8.07 14.51 9.77
CA ASN A 173 9.04 14.12 10.79
C ASN A 173 8.60 12.88 11.58
N SER A 174 8.96 11.70 11.07
CA SER A 174 8.76 10.42 11.75
C SER A 174 10.10 9.75 12.11
N THR A 175 10.07 8.59 12.75
CA THR A 175 11.23 7.70 12.89
C THR A 175 11.63 7.10 11.53
N SER A 176 12.80 6.46 11.46
CA SER A 176 13.26 5.74 10.26
C SER A 176 12.35 4.58 9.86
N GLN A 177 11.62 4.02 10.83
CA GLN A 177 10.61 2.99 10.66
C GLN A 177 9.27 3.55 10.19
N GLY A 178 9.12 4.88 10.15
CA GLY A 178 7.92 5.57 9.67
C GLY A 178 6.85 5.79 10.73
N LEU A 179 7.15 5.55 12.00
CA LEU A 179 6.22 5.76 13.10
C LEU A 179 6.33 7.17 13.69
N PRO A 180 5.27 7.69 14.34
CA PRO A 180 5.31 9.00 14.96
C PRO A 180 6.41 9.09 16.02
N LYS A 181 7.13 10.22 16.05
CA LYS A 181 8.10 10.52 17.11
C LYS A 181 7.40 10.99 18.38
N THR A 182 8.08 10.91 19.52
CA THR A 182 7.61 11.51 20.79
C THR A 182 7.39 13.01 20.70
N THR A 183 8.05 13.69 19.77
CA THR A 183 7.94 15.14 19.50
C THR A 183 6.90 15.50 18.43
N VAL A 184 6.11 14.54 17.95
CA VAL A 184 5.06 14.81 16.95
C VAL A 184 4.03 15.80 17.51
N SER A 185 3.66 16.78 16.69
CA SER A 185 2.68 17.80 17.05
C SER A 185 1.30 17.17 17.26
N GLU A 186 0.49 17.79 18.12
CA GLU A 186 -0.92 17.41 18.32
C GLU A 186 -1.73 17.67 17.04
N GLY A 187 -2.79 16.87 16.84
CA GLY A 187 -3.69 17.00 15.71
C GLY A 187 -4.93 16.14 15.86
N ASN A 188 -5.46 15.64 14.74
CA ASN A 188 -6.72 14.91 14.66
C ASN A 188 -6.61 13.50 14.04
N LEU A 189 -5.39 13.03 13.74
CA LEU A 189 -5.15 11.65 13.35
C LEU A 189 -4.97 10.84 14.64
N TYR A 190 -5.96 10.03 15.02
CA TYR A 190 -5.84 9.17 16.19
C TYR A 190 -4.63 8.25 16.04
N TYR A 191 -3.84 8.15 17.09
CA TYR A 191 -2.68 7.29 17.11
C TYR A 191 -2.77 6.32 18.26
N TRP A 192 -2.54 5.06 17.92
CA TRP A 192 -2.54 3.97 18.85
C TRP A 192 -1.23 3.19 18.77
N THR A 193 -0.52 3.10 19.89
CA THR A 193 0.84 2.56 19.97
C THR A 193 0.90 1.04 19.78
N PRO A 194 2.03 0.45 19.37
CA PRO A 194 2.20 -1.01 19.43
C PRO A 194 2.02 -1.58 20.84
N ASP A 195 1.34 -2.72 20.95
CA ASP A 195 1.15 -3.45 22.20
C ASP A 195 2.22 -4.55 22.39
N LYS A 196 2.47 -4.92 23.64
CA LYS A 196 3.46 -5.93 24.06
C LYS A 196 2.96 -7.37 23.91
N ASN A 197 1.80 -7.56 23.27
CA ASN A 197 1.11 -8.84 23.16
C ASN A 197 1.62 -9.75 22.03
N ASN A 198 2.66 -9.35 21.28
CA ASN A 198 3.21 -10.07 20.13
C ASN A 198 2.23 -10.30 18.97
N ASN A 199 1.12 -9.57 18.97
CA ASN A 199 -0.03 -9.74 18.09
C ASN A 199 -0.54 -8.38 17.59
N SER A 200 0.41 -7.47 17.32
CA SER A 200 0.15 -6.09 16.93
C SER A 200 0.74 -5.84 15.55
N VAL A 201 -0.09 -5.39 14.62
CA VAL A 201 0.32 -4.95 13.29
C VAL A 201 -0.14 -3.52 13.00
N ALA A 202 0.52 -2.85 12.07
CA ALA A 202 0.14 -1.51 11.65
C ALA A 202 -0.97 -1.50 10.59
N ARG A 203 -1.87 -0.52 10.69
CA ARG A 203 -2.80 -0.13 9.63
C ARG A 203 -3.04 1.37 9.65
N PHE A 204 -3.50 1.88 8.52
CA PHE A 204 -4.05 3.24 8.42
C PHE A 204 -5.51 3.14 8.01
N ASP A 205 -6.38 3.90 8.64
CA ASP A 205 -7.78 3.95 8.26
C ASP A 205 -8.45 5.31 8.42
N ALA A 206 -9.49 5.55 7.62
CA ALA A 206 -10.29 6.78 7.66
C ALA A 206 -11.77 6.43 7.48
N SER A 207 -12.62 7.01 8.32
CA SER A 207 -14.08 6.83 8.32
C SER A 207 -14.79 8.15 8.54
N SER A 208 -16.11 8.13 8.74
CA SER A 208 -16.87 9.30 9.21
C SER A 208 -16.54 9.70 10.66
N TYR A 209 -15.91 8.82 11.46
CA TYR A 209 -15.60 9.07 12.86
C TYR A 209 -14.22 9.69 13.10
N GLY A 210 -13.31 9.53 12.15
CA GLY A 210 -11.92 9.97 12.28
C GLY A 210 -11.02 9.32 11.25
N ALA A 211 -9.73 9.64 11.37
CA ALA A 211 -8.65 8.89 10.75
C ALA A 211 -7.74 8.36 11.85
N ASP A 212 -7.22 7.16 11.65
CA ASP A 212 -6.49 6.39 12.63
C ASP A 212 -5.18 5.85 12.01
N LEU A 213 -4.06 6.08 12.69
CA LEU A 213 -2.83 5.32 12.53
C LEU A 213 -2.74 4.32 13.69
N VAL A 214 -3.07 3.08 13.40
CA VAL A 214 -3.21 2.01 14.40
C VAL A 214 -1.98 1.12 14.35
N ALA A 215 -1.25 0.99 15.45
CA ALA A 215 -0.11 0.08 15.55
C ALA A 215 -0.33 -1.11 16.50
N TYR A 216 -1.55 -1.29 17.05
CA TYR A 216 -1.96 -2.42 17.88
C TYR A 216 -2.99 -3.35 17.19
N GLY A 217 -3.10 -3.27 15.85
CA GLY A 217 -4.10 -4.05 15.11
C GLY A 217 -3.88 -5.55 15.32
N VAL A 218 -4.94 -6.31 15.58
CA VAL A 218 -4.81 -7.77 15.64
C VAL A 218 -4.72 -8.31 14.21
N PRO A 219 -3.64 -9.03 13.85
CA PRO A 219 -3.39 -9.47 12.47
C PRO A 219 -4.43 -10.43 11.92
N SER A 220 -5.19 -11.13 12.79
CA SER A 220 -6.28 -12.02 12.39
C SER A 220 -7.60 -11.29 12.11
N TYR A 221 -7.73 -10.00 12.44
CA TYR A 221 -8.89 -9.23 12.01
C TYR A 221 -8.92 -9.19 10.49
N TRP A 222 -10.13 -9.22 9.94
CA TRP A 222 -10.37 -8.96 8.53
C TRP A 222 -11.69 -8.23 8.41
N TYR A 223 -11.75 -7.28 7.49
CA TYR A 223 -12.96 -6.58 7.16
C TYR A 223 -13.04 -6.38 5.65
N SER A 224 -14.25 -6.22 5.13
CA SER A 224 -14.48 -6.04 3.68
C SER A 224 -13.86 -4.77 3.11
N ASN A 225 -13.66 -3.73 3.94
CA ASN A 225 -13.07 -2.47 3.52
C ASN A 225 -11.58 -2.33 3.86
N LEU A 226 -10.96 -3.38 4.41
CA LEU A 226 -9.54 -3.45 4.75
C LEU A 226 -8.82 -4.25 3.66
N GLY A 227 -7.85 -3.62 3.01
CA GLY A 227 -7.07 -4.22 1.92
C GLY A 227 -5.62 -3.72 1.95
N VAL A 228 -4.94 -3.80 0.81
CA VAL A 228 -3.52 -3.42 0.69
C VAL A 228 -3.22 -2.82 -0.67
N ARG A 229 -2.23 -1.93 -0.75
CA ARG A 229 -1.63 -1.56 -2.04
C ARG A 229 -0.43 -2.45 -2.31
N ALA A 230 -0.50 -3.22 -3.39
CA ALA A 230 0.52 -4.17 -3.82
C ALA A 230 1.73 -3.44 -4.44
N ALA A 231 2.68 -3.02 -3.61
CA ALA A 231 3.84 -2.27 -4.06
C ALA A 231 4.83 -3.16 -4.82
N LYS A 232 5.43 -2.61 -5.87
CA LYS A 232 6.44 -3.26 -6.72
C LYS A 232 7.75 -2.50 -6.70
N TYR A 233 8.85 -3.23 -6.80
CA TYR A 233 10.16 -2.65 -7.03
C TYR A 233 10.19 -1.93 -8.38
N LYS A 234 10.67 -0.69 -8.40
CA LYS A 234 10.91 0.06 -9.64
C LYS A 234 12.31 -0.28 -10.15
N LEU A 235 12.36 -0.93 -11.31
CA LEU A 235 13.59 -1.15 -12.07
C LEU A 235 14.19 0.16 -12.57
#